data_AF-M2WH00-F1
#
_entry.id   AF-M2WH00-F1
#
_cell.length_a   1.000
_cell.length_b   1.000
_cell.length_c   1.000
_cell.angle_alpha   90.00
_cell.angle_beta   90.00
_cell.angle_gamma   90.00
#
_symmetry.space_group_name_H-M   'P 1'
#
loop_
_entity.id
_entity.type
_entity.pdbx_description
1 polymer ?
#
loop_
_entity_poly.entity_id
_entity_poly.type
_entity_poly.pdbx_seq_one_letter_code
_entity_poly.pdbx_strand_id
1 'polypeptide(L)'
;MPQILPPADEVWETRRPPRLIVLSLASLLSFLAMIYVQSHDAEIVEASSLPEVQGTEPGPSLTTALGLTILYVVPLLIWLWGQHWMLHVMAVLCFLGLVVFALSAATGLLWSFGVALPAIIGIFVNVGWLLVAYRRGLH
;
A
#
# COMPACT_ATOMS: atom_id res chain seq x y z
N MET A 1 30.75 -7.31 1.91
CA MET A 1 29.85 -6.14 2.04
C MET A 1 29.20 -6.22 3.42
N PRO A 2 29.07 -5.12 4.19
CA PRO A 2 28.37 -5.17 5.46
C PRO A 2 26.90 -5.50 5.20
N GLN A 3 26.42 -6.62 5.75
CA GLN A 3 25.02 -7.02 5.70
C GLN A 3 24.22 -6.14 6.66
N ILE A 4 23.67 -5.04 6.13
CA ILE A 4 22.85 -4.07 6.88
C ILE A 4 21.45 -4.63 7.17
N LEU A 5 21.06 -5.72 6.52
CA LEU A 5 19.77 -6.37 6.69
C LEU A 5 19.98 -7.84 7.00
N PRO A 6 19.21 -8.44 7.93
CA PRO A 6 19.26 -9.88 8.16
C PRO A 6 19.02 -10.57 6.82
N PRO A 7 19.83 -11.60 6.47
CA PRO A 7 19.66 -12.30 5.21
C PRO A 7 18.24 -12.87 5.20
N ALA A 8 17.41 -12.33 4.30
CA ALA A 8 16.14 -12.96 4.00
C ALA A 8 16.48 -14.38 3.53
N ASP A 9 15.93 -15.39 4.20
CA ASP A 9 16.15 -16.81 3.93
C ASP A 9 16.20 -17.04 2.40
N GLU A 10 17.37 -17.38 1.83
CA GLU A 10 17.53 -17.51 0.36
C GLU A 10 16.52 -18.50 -0.25
N VAL A 11 16.12 -19.50 0.56
CA VAL A 11 15.10 -20.51 0.25
C VAL A 11 13.68 -19.92 0.24
N TRP A 12 13.41 -18.90 1.04
CA TRP A 12 12.12 -18.20 1.10
C TRP A 12 11.97 -17.22 -0.07
N GLU A 13 13.04 -16.49 -0.41
CA GLU A 13 13.08 -15.58 -1.55
C GLU A 13 12.87 -16.30 -2.88
N THR A 14 13.41 -17.52 -3.01
CA THR A 14 13.24 -18.37 -4.20
C THR A 14 11.84 -19.01 -4.30
N ARG A 15 11.17 -19.28 -3.17
CA ARG A 15 9.87 -19.99 -3.15
C ARG A 15 8.67 -19.15 -3.59
N ARG A 16 8.81 -17.83 -3.71
CA ARG A 16 7.77 -16.88 -4.16
C ARG A 16 6.39 -17.21 -3.58
N PRO A 17 6.23 -17.16 -2.25
CA PRO A 17 5.05 -17.67 -1.60
C PRO A 17 3.79 -16.97 -2.14
N PRO A 18 2.76 -17.72 -2.59
CA PRO A 18 1.57 -17.14 -3.21
C PRO A 18 0.84 -16.17 -2.27
N ARG A 19 0.98 -16.36 -0.96
CA ARG A 19 0.47 -15.45 0.07
C ARG A 19 1.02 -14.03 -0.07
N LEU A 20 2.31 -13.86 -0.37
CA LEU A 20 2.90 -12.51 -0.57
C LEU A 20 2.38 -11.86 -1.86
N ILE A 21 2.14 -12.65 -2.91
CA ILE A 21 1.54 -12.14 -4.16
C ILE A 21 0.13 -11.61 -3.85
N VAL A 22 -0.69 -12.42 -3.19
CA VAL A 22 -2.06 -12.05 -2.80
C VAL A 22 -2.06 -10.80 -1.91
N LEU A 23 -1.18 -10.73 -0.91
CA LEU A 23 -1.07 -9.55 -0.03
C LEU A 23 -0.58 -8.30 -0.78
N SER A 24 0.34 -8.45 -1.74
CA SER A 24 0.80 -7.33 -2.58
C SER A 24 -0.33 -6.76 -3.44
N LEU A 25 -1.10 -7.65 -4.08
CA LEU A 25 -2.28 -7.28 -4.86
C LEU A 25 -3.37 -6.67 -3.98
N ALA A 26 -3.63 -7.25 -2.81
CA ALA A 26 -4.59 -6.71 -1.85
C ALA A 26 -4.18 -5.32 -1.35
N SER A 27 -2.88 -5.06 -1.16
CA SER A 27 -2.38 -3.73 -0.78
C SER A 27 -2.65 -2.71 -1.89
N LEU A 28 -2.35 -3.07 -3.14
CA LEU A 28 -2.64 -2.24 -4.30
C LEU A 28 -4.16 -1.95 -4.43
N LEU A 29 -5.00 -2.97 -4.30
CA LEU A 29 -6.46 -2.81 -4.37
C LEU A 29 -6.99 -1.94 -3.22
N SER A 30 -6.44 -2.07 -2.01
CA SER A 30 -6.80 -1.20 -0.88
C SER A 30 -6.43 0.26 -1.17
N PHE A 31 -5.32 0.48 -1.86
CA PHE A 31 -4.87 1.82 -2.24
C PHE A 31 -5.78 2.43 -3.30
N LEU A 32 -6.11 1.68 -4.35
CA LEU A 32 -7.04 2.09 -5.39
C LEU A 32 -8.45 2.33 -4.85
N ALA A 33 -8.91 1.49 -3.91
CA ALA A 33 -10.19 1.69 -3.23
C ALA A 33 -10.18 2.97 -2.39
N MET A 34 -9.08 3.27 -1.70
CA MET A 34 -8.93 4.53 -0.95
C MET A 34 -9.01 5.75 -1.87
N ILE A 35 -8.28 5.74 -3.01
CA ILE A 35 -8.36 6.81 -4.02
C ILE A 35 -9.80 6.95 -4.52
N TYR A 36 -10.43 5.82 -4.87
CA TYR A 36 -11.78 5.82 -5.40
C TYR A 36 -12.76 6.49 -4.44
N VAL A 37 -12.72 6.10 -3.15
CA VAL A 37 -13.56 6.67 -2.11
C VAL A 37 -13.28 8.17 -1.94
N GLN A 38 -12.03 8.60 -1.90
CA GLN A 38 -11.69 10.03 -1.78
C GLN A 38 -12.19 10.88 -2.96
N SER A 39 -12.30 10.30 -4.15
CA SER A 39 -12.73 11.02 -5.36
C SER A 39 -14.23 10.91 -5.65
N HIS A 40 -14.96 9.99 -5.00
CA HIS A 40 -16.37 9.72 -5.31
C HIS A 40 -17.31 9.82 -4.09
N ASP A 41 -16.77 9.95 -2.88
CA ASP A 41 -17.58 10.20 -1.70
C ASP A 41 -18.24 11.59 -1.81
N ALA A 42 -19.56 11.63 -1.66
CA ALA A 42 -20.34 12.83 -1.89
C ALA A 42 -20.00 13.96 -0.91
N GLU A 43 -19.71 13.63 0.35
CA GLU A 43 -19.38 14.62 1.37
C GLU A 43 -17.99 15.23 1.10
N ILE A 44 -17.03 14.41 0.67
CA ILE A 44 -15.68 14.87 0.30
C ILE A 44 -15.72 15.75 -0.96
N VAL A 45 -16.46 15.31 -1.98
CA VAL A 45 -16.62 16.07 -3.23
C VAL A 45 -17.33 17.40 -2.97
N GLU A 46 -18.38 17.42 -2.16
CA GLU A 46 -19.08 18.65 -1.79
C GLU A 46 -18.15 19.61 -1.05
N ALA A 47 -17.37 19.13 -0.07
CA ALA A 47 -16.42 19.98 0.64
C ALA A 47 -15.31 20.55 -0.26
N SER A 48 -14.90 19.84 -1.31
CA SER A 48 -13.94 20.35 -2.31
C SER A 48 -14.49 21.50 -3.17
N SER A 49 -15.81 21.68 -3.18
CA SER A 49 -16.49 22.76 -3.93
C SER A 49 -16.68 24.05 -3.12
N LEU A 50 -16.38 24.03 -1.81
CA LEU A 50 -16.50 25.19 -0.93
C LEU A 50 -15.54 26.31 -1.34
N PRO A 51 -15.92 27.60 -1.22
CA PRO A 51 -15.10 28.74 -1.64
C PRO A 51 -13.71 28.80 -0.99
N GLU A 52 -13.57 28.24 0.21
CA GLU A 52 -12.33 28.21 0.99
C GLU A 52 -11.31 27.18 0.48
N VAL A 53 -11.77 26.18 -0.29
CA VAL A 53 -10.97 25.04 -0.80
C VAL A 53 -11.09 24.93 -2.33
N GLN A 54 -11.73 25.92 -2.96
CA GLN A 54 -12.07 25.95 -4.36
C GLN A 54 -10.80 25.88 -5.24
N GLY A 55 -10.73 24.87 -6.10
CA GLY A 55 -9.58 24.60 -6.96
C GLY A 55 -8.72 23.41 -6.54
N THR A 56 -9.05 22.76 -5.42
CA THR A 56 -8.43 21.49 -5.02
C THR A 56 -9.28 20.33 -5.54
N GLU A 57 -8.72 19.47 -6.41
CA GLU A 57 -9.45 18.29 -6.90
C GLU A 57 -9.70 17.29 -5.75
N PRO A 58 -10.88 16.62 -5.71
CA PRO A 58 -11.17 15.60 -4.72
C PRO A 58 -10.32 14.36 -4.97
N GLY A 59 -9.33 14.16 -4.10
CA GLY A 59 -8.39 13.04 -4.18
C GLY A 59 -7.21 13.29 -5.12
N PRO A 60 -6.29 12.31 -5.24
CA PRO A 60 -5.10 12.44 -6.07
C PRO A 60 -5.44 12.33 -7.57
N SER A 61 -4.62 12.99 -8.40
CA SER A 61 -4.77 12.95 -9.85
C SER A 61 -4.68 11.54 -10.43
N LEU A 62 -5.26 11.34 -11.63
CA LEU A 62 -5.14 10.08 -12.38
C LEU A 62 -3.68 9.67 -12.61
N THR A 63 -2.80 10.65 -12.87
CA THR A 63 -1.36 10.41 -13.04
C THR A 63 -0.72 9.85 -11.78
N THR A 64 -1.15 10.31 -10.61
CA THR A 64 -0.69 9.80 -9.31
C THR A 64 -1.17 8.37 -9.08
N ALA A 65 -2.45 8.07 -9.37
CA ALA A 65 -3.01 6.73 -9.26
C ALA A 65 -2.27 5.72 -10.17
N LEU A 66 -2.01 6.10 -11.42
CA LEU A 66 -1.26 5.28 -12.37
C LEU A 66 0.20 5.10 -11.94
N GLY A 67 0.88 6.18 -11.52
CA GLY A 67 2.25 6.13 -11.04
C GLY A 67 2.42 5.18 -9.86
N LEU A 68 1.49 5.22 -8.90
CA LEU A 68 1.48 4.33 -7.74
C LEU A 68 1.15 2.89 -8.11
N THR A 69 0.26 2.68 -9.08
CA THR A 69 -0.02 1.33 -9.61
C THR A 69 1.24 0.72 -10.21
N ILE A 70 1.98 1.48 -11.03
CA ILE A 70 3.25 1.05 -11.59
C ILE A 70 4.27 0.77 -10.48
N LEU A 71 4.35 1.64 -9.48
CA LEU A 71 5.27 1.49 -8.34
C LEU A 71 5.02 0.21 -7.55
N TYR A 72 3.79 -0.29 -7.47
CA TYR A 72 3.47 -1.57 -6.81
C TYR A 72 3.65 -2.78 -7.74
N VAL A 73 3.25 -2.67 -9.01
CA VAL A 73 3.25 -3.80 -9.95
C VAL A 73 4.65 -4.12 -10.45
N VAL A 74 5.47 -3.13 -10.78
CA VAL A 74 6.80 -3.35 -11.37
C VAL A 74 7.73 -4.12 -10.42
N PRO A 75 7.88 -3.74 -9.14
CA PRO A 75 8.64 -4.53 -8.18
C PRO A 75 8.13 -5.96 -8.04
N LEU A 76 6.81 -6.15 -7.99
CA LEU A 76 6.21 -7.49 -7.91
C LEU A 76 6.58 -8.35 -9.13
N LEU A 77 6.48 -7.80 -10.34
CA LEU A 77 6.85 -8.51 -11.57
C LEU A 77 8.36 -8.83 -11.61
N ILE A 78 9.22 -7.90 -11.22
CA ILE A 78 10.67 -8.11 -11.19
C ILE A 78 11.05 -9.19 -10.17
N TRP A 79 10.40 -9.19 -9.00
CA TRP A 79 10.56 -10.26 -8.00
C TRP A 79 10.10 -11.61 -8.54
N LEU A 80 8.94 -11.66 -9.21
CA LEU A 80 8.45 -12.87 -9.89
C LEU A 80 9.35 -13.32 -11.04
N TRP A 81 10.19 -12.45 -11.59
CA TRP A 81 11.20 -12.84 -12.59
C TRP A 81 12.46 -13.45 -11.96
N GLY A 82 12.59 -13.42 -10.63
CA GLY A 82 13.69 -14.06 -9.89
C GLY A 82 14.71 -13.09 -9.30
N GLN A 83 14.42 -11.80 -9.27
CA GLN A 83 15.26 -10.83 -8.58
C GLN A 83 14.91 -10.80 -7.09
N HIS A 84 15.69 -11.52 -6.28
CA HIS A 84 15.38 -11.72 -4.86
C HIS A 84 15.46 -10.43 -4.02
N TRP A 85 16.44 -9.57 -4.30
CA TRP A 85 16.62 -8.27 -3.63
C TRP A 85 15.39 -7.35 -3.73
N MET A 86 14.52 -7.58 -4.71
CA MET A 86 13.29 -6.84 -4.90
C MET A 86 12.28 -7.05 -3.75
N LEU A 87 12.41 -8.14 -2.99
CA LEU A 87 11.61 -8.36 -1.79
C LEU A 87 11.83 -7.25 -0.75
N HIS A 88 13.06 -6.75 -0.58
CA HIS A 88 13.36 -5.64 0.32
C HIS A 88 12.76 -4.31 -0.17
N VAL A 89 12.77 -4.08 -1.48
CA VAL A 89 12.10 -2.89 -2.07
C VAL A 89 10.60 -2.96 -1.81
N MET A 90 9.98 -4.11 -2.02
CA MET A 90 8.56 -4.33 -1.72
C MET A 90 8.27 -4.15 -0.23
N ALA A 91 9.18 -4.57 0.67
CA ALA A 91 9.03 -4.34 2.10
C ALA A 91 9.06 -2.85 2.47
N VAL A 92 9.96 -2.07 1.86
CA VAL A 92 9.99 -0.61 2.04
C VAL A 92 8.70 0.03 1.52
N LEU A 93 8.23 -0.37 0.34
CA LEU A 93 6.96 0.12 -0.21
C LEU A 93 5.77 -0.25 0.68
N CYS A 94 5.77 -1.45 1.26
CA CYS A 94 4.76 -1.92 2.19
C CYS A 94 4.76 -1.10 3.50
N PHE A 95 5.94 -0.77 4.03
CA PHE A 95 6.07 0.10 5.19
C PHE A 95 5.60 1.53 4.90
N LEU A 96 5.98 2.10 3.75
CA LEU A 96 5.48 3.41 3.33
C LEU A 96 3.96 3.40 3.13
N GLY A 97 3.43 2.35 2.51
CA GLY A 97 1.99 2.11 2.36
C GLY A 97 1.28 2.06 3.71
N LEU A 98 1.85 1.36 4.70
CA LEU A 98 1.33 1.29 6.06
C LEU A 98 1.20 2.68 6.70
N VAL A 99 2.22 3.53 6.55
CA VAL A 99 2.19 4.91 7.07
C VAL A 99 1.09 5.72 6.38
N VAL A 100 0.99 5.64 5.05
CA VAL A 100 -0.06 6.33 4.30
C VAL A 100 -1.45 5.86 4.73
N PHE A 101 -1.67 4.54 4.84
CA PHE A 101 -2.95 3.99 5.28
C PHE A 101 -3.28 4.35 6.74
N ALA A 102 -2.30 4.40 7.64
CA ALA A 102 -2.52 4.82 9.02
C ALA A 102 -2.99 6.30 9.09
N LEU A 103 -2.33 7.18 8.34
CA LEU A 103 -2.73 8.59 8.25
C LEU A 103 -4.11 8.73 7.61
N SER A 104 -4.38 8.02 6.51
CA SER A 104 -5.67 8.04 5.83
C SER A 104 -6.80 7.45 6.66
N ALA A 105 -6.53 6.44 7.49
CA ALA A 105 -7.52 5.90 8.41
C ALA A 105 -7.83 6.91 9.52
N ALA A 106 -6.80 7.55 10.08
CA ALA A 106 -6.98 8.58 11.11
C ALA A 106 -7.81 9.76 10.58
N THR A 107 -7.55 10.22 9.36
CA THR A 107 -8.34 11.30 8.74
C THR A 107 -9.71 10.83 8.29
N GLY A 108 -9.81 9.65 7.68
CA GLY A 108 -11.07 9.09 7.22
C GLY A 108 -12.06 8.85 8.34
N LEU A 109 -11.60 8.44 9.53
CA LEU A 109 -12.46 8.24 10.71
C LEU A 109 -13.07 9.54 11.23
N LEU A 110 -12.47 10.70 10.92
CA LEU A 110 -13.06 12.01 11.23
C LEU A 110 -14.24 12.35 10.31
N TRP A 111 -14.28 11.78 9.11
CA TRP A 111 -15.37 11.92 8.16
C TRP A 111 -16.44 10.86 8.40
N SER A 112 -16.13 9.60 8.07
CA SER A 112 -17.04 8.48 8.25
C SER A 112 -16.30 7.14 8.29
N PHE A 113 -16.93 6.14 8.89
CA PHE A 113 -16.40 4.78 8.89
C PHE A 113 -16.23 4.22 7.46
N GLY A 114 -17.14 4.57 6.55
CA GLY A 114 -17.08 4.16 5.15
C GLY A 114 -15.83 4.69 4.44
N VAL A 115 -15.46 5.94 4.72
CA VAL A 115 -14.24 6.58 4.16
C VAL A 115 -12.97 5.94 4.73
N ALA A 116 -12.97 5.61 6.02
CA ALA A 116 -11.81 4.99 6.68
C ALA A 116 -11.58 3.52 6.32
N LEU A 117 -12.64 2.80 5.94
CA LEU A 117 -12.62 1.33 5.81
C LEU A 117 -11.53 0.80 4.85
N PRO A 118 -11.34 1.35 3.63
CA PRO A 118 -10.26 0.90 2.74
C PRO A 118 -8.88 1.08 3.35
N ALA A 119 -8.68 2.19 4.09
CA ALA A 119 -7.41 2.48 4.73
C ALA A 119 -7.13 1.51 5.89
N ILE A 120 -8.13 1.20 6.72
CA ILE A 120 -8.01 0.20 7.78
C ILE A 120 -7.66 -1.18 7.22
N ILE A 121 -8.32 -1.61 6.14
CA ILE A 121 -7.99 -2.86 5.44
C ILE A 121 -6.53 -2.82 4.95
N GLY A 122 -6.12 -1.70 4.35
CA GLY A 122 -4.75 -1.47 3.90
C GLY A 122 -3.71 -1.65 5.02
N ILE A 123 -3.98 -1.18 6.24
CA ILE A 123 -3.10 -1.38 7.41
C ILE A 123 -2.91 -2.87 7.67
N PHE A 124 -4.00 -3.63 7.82
CA PHE A 124 -3.93 -5.06 8.13
C PHE A 124 -3.23 -5.86 7.03
N VAL A 125 -3.47 -5.51 5.77
CA VAL A 125 -2.82 -6.16 4.63
C VAL A 125 -1.32 -5.91 4.64
N ASN A 126 -0.87 -4.68 4.88
CA ASN A 126 0.55 -4.33 4.90
C ASN A 126 1.28 -4.92 6.12
N VAL A 127 0.67 -4.89 7.31
CA VAL A 127 1.21 -5.60 8.48
C VAL A 127 1.28 -7.10 8.21
N GLY A 128 0.24 -7.69 7.64
CA GLY A 128 0.21 -9.09 7.25
C GLY A 128 1.32 -9.44 6.26
N TRP A 129 1.58 -8.56 5.29
CA TRP A 129 2.66 -8.72 4.31
C TRP A 129 4.02 -8.73 5.00
N LEU A 130 4.32 -7.74 5.86
CA LEU A 130 5.58 -7.67 6.60
C LEU A 130 5.77 -8.89 7.51
N LEU A 131 4.72 -9.30 8.20
CA LEU A 131 4.75 -10.51 9.02
C LEU A 131 5.02 -11.75 8.18
N VAL A 132 4.37 -11.93 7.03
CA VAL A 132 4.62 -13.10 6.16
C VAL A 132 6.01 -13.05 5.54
N ALA A 133 6.50 -11.86 5.17
CA ALA A 133 7.81 -11.68 4.58
C ALA A 133 8.94 -11.98 5.59
N TYR A 134 8.78 -11.56 6.85
CA TYR A 134 9.84 -11.61 7.87
C TYR A 134 9.59 -12.55 9.05
N ARG A 135 8.52 -13.37 9.05
CA ARG A 135 8.14 -14.28 10.17
C ARG A 135 9.26 -15.19 10.67
N ARG A 136 10.29 -15.44 9.86
CA ARG A 136 11.41 -16.32 10.17
C ARG A 136 12.66 -15.62 10.70
N GLY A 137 12.72 -14.29 10.67
CA GLY A 137 13.84 -13.52 11.24
C GLY A 137 13.75 -13.33 12.77
N LEU A 138 12.74 -13.92 13.43
CA LEU A 138 12.51 -13.84 14.88
C LEU A 138 12.79 -15.17 15.61
N HIS A 139 13.32 -16.18 14.92
CA HIS A 139 13.67 -17.48 15.46
C HIS A 139 15.17 -17.74 15.34
#